data_AF-A0A9D6VL49-F1
#
_entry.id   AF-A0A9D6VL49-F1
#
_cell.length_a   1.000
_cell.length_b   1.000
_cell.length_c   1.000
_cell.angle_alpha   90.00
_cell.angle_beta   90.00
_cell.angle_gamma   90.00
#
_symmetry.space_group_name_H-M   'P 1'
#
loop_
_entity.id
_entity.type
_entity.pdbx_description
1 polymer ?
#
loop_
_entity_poly.entity_id
_entity_poly.type
_entity_poly.pdbx_seq_one_letter_code
_entity_poly.pdbx_strand_id
1 'polypeptide(L)'
;MRIKIFVFVLMFLSLFISTALAGGVIKLPQTGQTKCYDNDGNEIACVGTGQDGDIQAGVAWPNPRFTDNADETVSDNLTGLIWAKDGNVIATKDSDYDSDYKPGDGAVYWTHALSYIDKLNSESYLGYTDWRLPNSNELQSLINSGEEDTSIWLNNQGFVNVKSAGYWSSSTYGDANTCAWDIFMWSAHLIGRQKNNGDYYVWPVRSGQCGEVDNFAICLPQTGQTHSYVEGDDAAILAGVAWPDPRFTDNGDETITDNLTGLIWAKNGNPFGNAKTWQDTLDYVSSLNASNYLGYNDWYLPNRNELVSLLNVDKIDQAWHWINIEGFTNVWSLDYWTSTTYSFNKKFAWGVSMADGSVHYGNKAYAYYYLLPVRSGQAVVSGPAVVEVNPNSGEQGNMLDVTISGARFTDATAVSFGSGIEINSFSVISSTEITASISIDPFAITGTRDVSVTTPDGISALPAGFSIITVTVPAKLPDLIVQSINFQGKAKNGKKITLIADVKNIGNKSAPNSSVQFYLSSNNSDTVEGGDSPVGQPKKTGNIKGKKGATIKLTWKVNATPGAYYIKAFCDDGRDVTESDENNNIKSKPITVK
;
A
#
# COMPACT_ATOMS: atom_id res chain seq x y z
N MET A 1 -76.64 17.82 0.13
CA MET A 1 -75.45 18.37 -0.55
C MET A 1 -74.31 18.51 0.46
N ARG A 2 -73.44 17.51 0.56
CA ARG A 2 -72.14 17.60 1.24
C ARG A 2 -71.18 16.62 0.57
N ILE A 3 -70.17 17.19 -0.06
CA ILE A 3 -68.95 16.54 -0.54
C ILE A 3 -68.10 16.17 0.68
N LYS A 4 -67.48 14.99 0.67
CA LYS A 4 -66.10 14.76 1.11
C LYS A 4 -65.57 13.47 0.48
N ILE A 5 -64.63 13.67 -0.43
CA ILE A 5 -63.81 12.67 -1.11
C ILE A 5 -62.78 12.14 -0.11
N PHE A 6 -62.56 10.83 -0.07
CA PHE A 6 -61.27 10.26 0.33
C PHE A 6 -60.92 9.10 -0.59
N VAL A 7 -59.86 9.34 -1.36
CA VAL A 7 -59.09 8.38 -2.15
C VAL A 7 -58.30 7.51 -1.16
N PHE A 8 -58.29 6.19 -1.33
CA PHE A 8 -57.24 5.35 -0.78
C PHE A 8 -56.54 4.60 -1.90
N VAL A 9 -55.25 4.92 -2.00
CA VAL A 9 -54.25 4.50 -2.99
C VAL A 9 -53.85 3.05 -2.73
N LEU A 10 -53.65 2.28 -3.80
CA LEU A 10 -52.99 0.98 -3.80
C LEU A 10 -51.58 1.11 -3.19
N MET A 11 -51.33 0.42 -2.08
CA MET A 11 -49.97 0.18 -1.60
C MET A 11 -49.47 -1.10 -2.27
N PHE A 12 -48.79 -0.97 -3.41
CA PHE A 12 -47.84 -2.00 -3.85
C PHE A 12 -46.63 -1.90 -2.94
N LEU A 13 -46.46 -2.89 -2.05
CA LEU A 13 -45.25 -3.08 -1.27
C LEU A 13 -44.18 -3.62 -2.23
N SER A 14 -43.47 -2.73 -2.93
CA SER A 14 -42.23 -3.11 -3.64
C SER A 14 -41.17 -3.37 -2.58
N LEU A 15 -40.88 -4.65 -2.36
CA LEU A 15 -39.80 -5.12 -1.53
C LEU A 15 -38.48 -4.67 -2.20
N PHE A 16 -37.95 -3.50 -1.83
CA PHE A 16 -36.56 -3.16 -2.17
C PHE A 16 -35.65 -4.01 -1.28
N ILE A 17 -35.25 -5.16 -1.80
CA ILE A 17 -34.08 -5.86 -1.30
C ILE A 17 -32.90 -4.97 -1.70
N SER A 18 -32.46 -4.11 -0.79
CA SER A 18 -31.13 -3.53 -0.86
C SER A 18 -30.14 -4.64 -0.55
N THR A 19 -29.73 -5.40 -1.56
CA THR A 19 -28.43 -6.06 -1.52
C THR A 19 -27.40 -4.94 -1.67
N ALA A 20 -26.71 -4.61 -0.59
CA ALA A 20 -25.45 -3.87 -0.70
C ALA A 20 -24.52 -4.72 -1.58
N LEU A 21 -24.30 -4.28 -2.83
CA LEU A 21 -23.28 -4.86 -3.69
C LEU A 21 -21.93 -4.56 -3.03
N ALA A 22 -21.22 -5.61 -2.64
CA ALA A 22 -19.82 -5.49 -2.23
C ALA A 22 -19.00 -4.95 -3.41
N GLY A 23 -18.04 -4.05 -3.14
CA GLY A 23 -17.09 -3.63 -4.17
C GLY A 23 -16.35 -4.83 -4.76
N GLY A 24 -15.83 -4.67 -5.99
CA GLY A 24 -15.09 -5.73 -6.68
C GLY A 24 -13.92 -6.28 -5.88
N VAL A 25 -13.53 -7.52 -6.18
CA VAL A 25 -12.38 -8.20 -5.56
C VAL A 25 -11.06 -7.46 -5.82
N ILE A 26 -10.96 -6.76 -6.96
CA ILE A 26 -9.80 -5.96 -7.34
C ILE A 26 -10.21 -4.53 -7.74
N LYS A 27 -9.21 -3.67 -7.88
CA LYS A 27 -9.34 -2.36 -8.52
C LYS A 27 -8.41 -2.27 -9.72
N LEU A 28 -8.83 -1.57 -10.76
CA LEU A 28 -8.01 -1.32 -11.95
C LEU A 28 -7.23 -0.01 -11.81
N PRO A 29 -6.01 0.09 -12.34
CA PRO A 29 -5.24 1.32 -12.30
C PRO A 29 -5.71 2.32 -13.37
N GLN A 30 -5.46 3.60 -13.11
CA GLN A 30 -5.44 4.62 -14.16
C GLN A 30 -4.45 4.22 -15.26
N THR A 31 -4.65 4.72 -16.48
CA THR A 31 -3.80 4.40 -17.64
C THR A 31 -2.51 5.22 -17.70
N GLY A 32 -2.40 6.28 -16.89
CA GLY A 32 -1.35 7.29 -16.96
C GLY A 32 -1.61 8.43 -17.93
N GLN A 33 -2.71 8.39 -18.71
CA GLN A 33 -3.07 9.49 -19.60
C GLN A 33 -3.72 10.65 -18.82
N THR A 34 -3.15 11.85 -18.94
CA THR A 34 -3.64 13.08 -18.25
C THR A 34 -3.99 14.21 -19.21
N LYS A 35 -3.90 13.97 -20.52
CA LYS A 35 -4.10 14.96 -21.58
C LYS A 35 -5.19 14.49 -22.55
N CYS A 36 -5.85 15.45 -23.19
CA CYS A 36 -6.96 15.21 -24.10
C CYS A 36 -6.66 15.80 -25.47
N TYR A 37 -7.20 15.17 -26.52
CA TYR A 37 -6.86 15.50 -27.90
C TYR A 37 -8.08 15.46 -28.81
N ASP A 38 -8.13 16.39 -29.77
CA ASP A 38 -9.13 16.39 -30.83
C ASP A 38 -8.86 15.32 -31.91
N ASN A 39 -9.70 15.27 -32.95
CA ASN A 39 -9.57 14.32 -34.07
C ASN A 39 -8.33 14.56 -34.94
N ASP A 40 -7.77 15.77 -34.93
CA ASP A 40 -6.55 16.12 -35.64
C ASP A 40 -5.29 15.85 -34.81
N GLY A 41 -5.47 15.43 -33.55
CA GLY A 41 -4.40 15.12 -32.62
C GLY A 41 -3.83 16.34 -31.91
N ASN A 42 -4.52 17.50 -31.97
CA ASN A 42 -4.12 18.67 -31.20
C ASN A 42 -4.55 18.50 -29.74
N GLU A 43 -3.69 18.92 -28.82
CA GLU A 43 -4.02 18.94 -27.39
C GLU A 43 -5.13 19.96 -27.12
N ILE A 44 -6.14 19.57 -26.35
CA ILE A 44 -7.29 20.38 -25.94
C ILE A 44 -7.47 20.33 -24.43
N ALA A 45 -8.26 21.25 -23.88
CA ALA A 45 -8.66 21.19 -22.47
C ALA A 45 -9.49 19.93 -22.21
N CYS A 46 -9.17 19.21 -21.13
CA CYS A 46 -9.84 17.94 -20.82
C CYS A 46 -11.26 18.09 -20.30
N VAL A 47 -11.56 19.15 -19.55
CA VAL A 47 -12.81 19.28 -18.78
C VAL A 47 -14.05 19.03 -19.63
N GLY A 48 -14.79 17.98 -19.28
CA GLY A 48 -16.06 17.63 -19.91
C GLY A 48 -15.95 16.99 -21.29
N THR A 49 -14.76 16.52 -21.66
CA THR A 49 -14.56 15.79 -22.92
C THR A 49 -14.91 14.31 -22.82
N GLY A 50 -14.94 13.75 -21.60
CA GLY A 50 -15.18 12.31 -21.38
C GLY A 50 -14.02 11.41 -21.84
N GLN A 51 -12.89 11.99 -22.25
CA GLN A 51 -11.68 11.25 -22.60
C GLN A 51 -10.99 10.71 -21.34
N ASP A 52 -10.08 9.75 -21.49
CA ASP A 52 -9.35 9.18 -20.37
C ASP A 52 -8.53 10.23 -19.61
N GLY A 53 -7.97 11.22 -20.30
CA GLY A 53 -7.30 12.36 -19.65
C GLY A 53 -8.22 13.25 -18.80
N ASP A 54 -9.53 13.25 -19.07
CA ASP A 54 -10.56 13.97 -18.30
C ASP A 54 -11.06 13.15 -17.12
N ILE A 55 -11.47 11.90 -17.39
CA ILE A 55 -12.09 11.03 -16.40
C ILE A 55 -11.05 10.39 -15.47
N GLN A 56 -9.90 9.97 -16.01
CA GLN A 56 -8.82 9.28 -15.31
C GLN A 56 -9.35 8.16 -14.39
N ALA A 57 -10.19 7.28 -14.95
CA ALA A 57 -10.84 6.21 -14.21
C ALA A 57 -9.82 5.19 -13.68
N GLY A 58 -10.05 4.70 -12.45
CA GLY A 58 -9.20 3.73 -11.78
C GLY A 58 -8.38 4.30 -10.63
N VAL A 59 -7.52 3.46 -10.06
CA VAL A 59 -6.63 3.81 -8.96
C VAL A 59 -5.46 4.64 -9.47
N ALA A 60 -5.30 5.84 -8.90
CA ALA A 60 -4.17 6.70 -9.19
C ALA A 60 -2.85 6.03 -8.82
N TRP A 61 -1.82 6.29 -9.62
CA TRP A 61 -0.51 5.69 -9.38
C TRP A 61 0.17 6.32 -8.16
N PRO A 62 0.85 5.52 -7.31
CA PRO A 62 1.70 6.06 -6.26
C PRO A 62 2.85 6.86 -6.87
N ASN A 63 3.38 7.81 -6.10
CA ASN A 63 4.56 8.58 -6.46
C ASN A 63 5.61 8.48 -5.33
N PRO A 64 6.74 7.78 -5.54
CA PRO A 64 7.14 7.12 -6.78
C PRO A 64 6.34 5.83 -7.05
N ARG A 65 6.10 5.52 -8.34
CA ARG A 65 5.48 4.25 -8.73
C ARG A 65 6.44 3.09 -8.56
N PHE A 66 7.69 3.28 -8.96
CA PHE A 66 8.71 2.25 -8.91
C PHE A 66 9.78 2.61 -7.88
N THR A 67 10.23 1.63 -7.12
CA THR A 67 11.28 1.77 -6.11
C THR A 67 12.43 0.82 -6.44
N ASP A 68 13.60 1.39 -6.72
CA ASP A 68 14.85 0.65 -6.84
C ASP A 68 15.25 0.10 -5.46
N ASN A 69 15.35 -1.21 -5.34
CA ASN A 69 15.66 -1.89 -4.09
C ASN A 69 17.17 -1.96 -3.79
N ALA A 70 18.02 -1.40 -4.67
CA ALA A 70 19.48 -1.44 -4.59
C ALA A 70 20.08 -2.86 -4.58
N ASP A 71 19.34 -3.84 -5.09
CA ASP A 71 19.73 -5.25 -5.24
C ASP A 71 19.52 -5.77 -6.68
N GLU A 72 19.50 -4.87 -7.67
CA GLU A 72 19.14 -5.13 -9.07
C GLU A 72 17.70 -5.60 -9.29
N THR A 73 16.81 -5.38 -8.31
CA THR A 73 15.36 -5.49 -8.46
C THR A 73 14.66 -4.14 -8.30
N VAL A 74 13.45 -4.04 -8.85
CA VAL A 74 12.57 -2.86 -8.73
C VAL A 74 11.20 -3.30 -8.23
N SER A 75 10.73 -2.69 -7.15
CA SER A 75 9.37 -2.87 -6.63
C SER A 75 8.39 -1.93 -7.35
N ASP A 76 7.27 -2.45 -7.84
CA ASP A 76 6.15 -1.65 -8.32
C ASP A 76 5.16 -1.38 -7.17
N ASN A 77 5.18 -0.17 -6.63
CA ASN A 77 4.34 0.23 -5.49
C ASN A 77 2.83 0.23 -5.83
N LEU A 78 2.47 0.20 -7.12
CA LEU A 78 1.08 0.09 -7.56
C LEU A 78 0.56 -1.34 -7.38
N THR A 79 1.31 -2.32 -7.90
CA THR A 79 0.89 -3.73 -8.02
C THR A 79 1.49 -4.65 -6.96
N GLY A 80 2.48 -4.15 -6.20
CA GLY A 80 3.32 -4.91 -5.30
C GLY A 80 4.38 -5.78 -5.98
N LEU A 81 4.30 -6.02 -7.29
CA LEU A 81 5.19 -6.91 -8.02
C LEU A 81 6.65 -6.46 -7.94
N ILE A 82 7.56 -7.44 -7.93
CA ILE A 82 9.00 -7.19 -7.96
C ILE A 82 9.53 -7.65 -9.31
N TRP A 83 10.20 -6.74 -10.01
CA TRP A 83 10.73 -6.95 -11.35
C TRP A 83 12.25 -6.99 -11.32
N ALA A 84 12.87 -7.75 -12.23
CA ALA A 84 14.29 -7.56 -12.52
C ALA A 84 14.49 -6.12 -13.02
N LYS A 85 15.50 -5.42 -12.48
CA LYS A 85 15.80 -4.04 -12.91
C LYS A 85 16.24 -3.97 -14.36
N ASP A 86 16.96 -4.99 -14.80
CA ASP A 86 17.37 -5.18 -16.19
C ASP A 86 16.24 -5.81 -17.03
N GLY A 87 15.67 -5.03 -17.94
CA GLY A 87 14.63 -5.48 -18.88
C GLY A 87 15.18 -6.32 -20.04
N ASN A 88 16.47 -6.64 -20.08
CA ASN A 88 17.09 -7.52 -21.06
C ASN A 88 18.22 -8.36 -20.45
N VAL A 89 17.85 -9.14 -19.42
CA VAL A 89 18.78 -9.98 -18.65
C VAL A 89 19.57 -10.95 -19.55
N ILE A 90 18.95 -11.48 -20.62
CA ILE A 90 19.62 -12.39 -21.55
C ILE A 90 20.83 -11.70 -22.19
N ALA A 91 20.66 -10.51 -22.76
CA ALA A 91 21.76 -9.82 -23.43
C ALA A 91 22.90 -9.43 -22.47
N THR A 92 22.58 -9.07 -21.22
CA THR A 92 23.58 -8.53 -20.28
C THR A 92 24.28 -9.57 -19.43
N LYS A 93 23.58 -10.65 -19.06
CA LYS A 93 24.12 -11.70 -18.18
C LYS A 93 24.47 -12.98 -18.93
N ASP A 94 23.62 -13.41 -19.85
CA ASP A 94 23.68 -14.73 -20.48
C ASP A 94 23.60 -14.60 -22.01
N SER A 95 24.48 -13.79 -22.61
CA SER A 95 24.43 -13.49 -24.06
C SER A 95 24.51 -14.74 -24.95
N ASP A 96 25.10 -15.82 -24.44
CA ASP A 96 25.20 -17.11 -25.14
C ASP A 96 23.88 -17.91 -25.13
N TYR A 97 22.90 -17.51 -24.30
CA TYR A 97 21.55 -18.07 -24.27
C TYR A 97 20.67 -17.54 -25.40
N ASP A 98 21.03 -16.35 -25.91
CA ASP A 98 20.45 -15.80 -27.11
C ASP A 98 20.65 -16.79 -28.27
N SER A 99 19.53 -17.33 -28.75
CA SER A 99 19.47 -18.46 -29.67
C SER A 99 18.51 -18.19 -30.82
N ASP A 100 18.16 -16.92 -31.02
CA ASP A 100 17.40 -16.48 -32.18
C ASP A 100 18.33 -16.34 -33.42
N TYR A 101 17.85 -15.67 -34.47
CA TYR A 101 18.66 -15.46 -35.68
C TYR A 101 19.57 -14.21 -35.63
N LYS A 102 19.58 -13.46 -34.52
CA LYS A 102 20.27 -12.17 -34.31
C LYS A 102 21.09 -12.15 -33.01
N PRO A 103 22.28 -12.79 -33.01
CA PRO A 103 23.08 -12.95 -31.80
C PRO A 103 23.38 -11.63 -31.06
N GLY A 104 23.15 -11.66 -29.75
CA GLY A 104 23.52 -10.62 -28.80
C GLY A 104 22.46 -9.54 -28.58
N ASP A 105 21.26 -9.68 -29.14
CA ASP A 105 20.16 -8.77 -28.85
C ASP A 105 19.38 -9.19 -27.59
N GLY A 106 19.40 -10.47 -27.22
CA GLY A 106 18.74 -11.04 -26.03
C GLY A 106 17.28 -11.43 -26.25
N ALA A 107 16.81 -11.45 -27.49
CA ALA A 107 15.47 -11.92 -27.84
C ALA A 107 15.46 -13.45 -28.01
N VAL A 108 14.33 -14.09 -27.71
CA VAL A 108 14.19 -15.55 -27.79
C VAL A 108 12.79 -16.00 -28.21
N TYR A 109 12.67 -17.24 -28.66
CA TYR A 109 11.40 -17.93 -28.85
C TYR A 109 10.67 -18.16 -27.51
N TRP A 110 9.36 -18.31 -27.54
CA TRP A 110 8.54 -18.36 -26.32
C TRP A 110 8.89 -19.52 -25.37
N THR A 111 9.17 -20.72 -25.90
CA THR A 111 9.58 -21.87 -25.07
C THR A 111 10.96 -21.68 -24.45
N HIS A 112 11.86 -20.97 -25.14
CA HIS A 112 13.16 -20.57 -24.57
C HIS A 112 12.98 -19.49 -23.50
N ALA A 113 11.99 -18.61 -23.60
CA ALA A 113 11.69 -17.65 -22.53
C ALA A 113 11.33 -18.36 -21.22
N LEU A 114 10.46 -19.38 -21.26
CA LEU A 114 10.13 -20.20 -20.09
C LEU A 114 11.35 -20.96 -19.56
N SER A 115 12.13 -21.57 -20.45
CA SER A 115 13.36 -22.28 -20.07
C SER A 115 14.41 -21.35 -19.45
N TYR A 116 14.41 -20.07 -19.82
CA TYR A 116 15.30 -19.08 -19.25
C TYR A 116 14.91 -18.74 -17.82
N ILE A 117 13.62 -18.64 -17.52
CA ILE A 117 13.11 -18.49 -16.16
C ILE A 117 13.56 -19.67 -15.28
N ASP A 118 13.45 -20.90 -15.77
CA ASP A 118 13.93 -22.09 -15.04
C ASP A 118 15.44 -22.00 -14.74
N LYS A 119 16.23 -21.53 -15.71
CA LYS A 119 17.66 -21.27 -15.53
C LYS A 119 17.89 -20.24 -14.42
N LEU A 120 17.21 -19.09 -14.45
CA LEU A 120 17.34 -18.05 -13.42
C LEU A 120 17.00 -18.58 -12.02
N ASN A 121 15.95 -19.39 -11.90
CA ASN A 121 15.56 -20.01 -10.63
C ASN A 121 16.58 -21.03 -10.13
N SER A 122 17.13 -21.86 -11.03
CA SER A 122 18.17 -22.84 -10.70
C SER A 122 19.47 -22.20 -10.21
N GLU A 123 19.75 -20.98 -10.68
CA GLU A 123 20.93 -20.19 -10.31
C GLU A 123 20.71 -19.29 -9.10
N SER A 124 19.50 -19.29 -8.51
CA SER A 124 19.09 -18.33 -7.47
C SER A 124 19.38 -16.88 -7.89
N TYR A 125 18.99 -16.51 -9.11
CA TYR A 125 19.28 -15.20 -9.68
C TYR A 125 18.82 -14.07 -8.73
N LEU A 126 19.75 -13.16 -8.42
CA LEU A 126 19.58 -12.09 -7.42
C LEU A 126 19.17 -12.57 -6.00
N GLY A 127 19.48 -13.82 -5.66
CA GLY A 127 19.14 -14.43 -4.38
C GLY A 127 17.75 -15.08 -4.33
N TYR A 128 17.07 -15.20 -5.48
CA TYR A 128 15.67 -15.65 -5.54
C TYR A 128 15.45 -16.82 -6.50
N THR A 129 14.44 -17.64 -6.22
CA THR A 129 14.16 -18.92 -6.91
C THR A 129 12.71 -19.08 -7.38
N ASP A 130 11.97 -17.98 -7.40
CA ASP A 130 10.55 -17.84 -7.70
C ASP A 130 10.31 -16.77 -8.78
N TRP A 131 11.32 -16.54 -9.63
CA TRP A 131 11.14 -15.81 -10.87
C TRP A 131 10.14 -16.53 -11.77
N ARG A 132 9.34 -15.76 -12.49
CA ARG A 132 8.41 -16.25 -13.50
C ARG A 132 8.33 -15.30 -14.68
N LEU A 133 7.87 -15.82 -15.81
CA LEU A 133 7.47 -15.00 -16.93
C LEU A 133 6.11 -14.35 -16.57
N PRO A 134 5.96 -13.02 -16.67
CA PRO A 134 4.73 -12.34 -16.31
C PRO A 134 3.59 -12.80 -17.22
N ASN A 135 2.39 -12.92 -16.67
CA ASN A 135 1.22 -13.11 -17.52
C ASN A 135 0.81 -11.82 -18.23
N SER A 136 -0.15 -11.90 -19.14
CA SER A 136 -0.56 -10.76 -19.95
C SER A 136 -1.13 -9.60 -19.13
N ASN A 137 -1.72 -9.84 -17.95
CA ASN A 137 -2.21 -8.78 -17.07
C ASN A 137 -1.07 -8.05 -16.36
N GLU A 138 -0.07 -8.78 -15.90
CA GLU A 138 1.10 -8.22 -15.19
C GLU A 138 1.98 -7.40 -16.12
N LEU A 139 2.27 -7.93 -17.31
CA LEU A 139 3.10 -7.23 -18.26
C LEU A 139 2.37 -5.99 -18.85
N GLN A 140 1.04 -6.06 -19.02
CA GLN A 140 0.24 -4.87 -19.36
C GLN A 140 0.22 -3.81 -18.25
N SER A 141 0.36 -4.20 -16.98
CA SER A 141 0.35 -3.22 -15.89
C SER A 141 1.48 -2.20 -15.99
N LEU A 142 2.60 -2.54 -16.64
CA LEU A 142 3.74 -1.64 -16.88
C LEU A 142 3.47 -0.55 -17.92
N ILE A 143 2.39 -0.65 -18.71
CA ILE A 143 2.08 0.30 -19.77
C ILE A 143 1.68 1.66 -19.20
N ASN A 144 2.32 2.72 -19.73
CA ASN A 144 1.88 4.10 -19.53
C ASN A 144 1.28 4.64 -20.83
N SER A 145 -0.05 4.75 -20.87
CA SER A 145 -0.77 5.22 -22.05
C SER A 145 -0.63 6.73 -22.26
N GLY A 146 -0.09 7.48 -21.30
CA GLY A 146 0.27 8.90 -21.44
C GLY A 146 1.60 9.14 -22.15
N GLU A 147 2.41 8.10 -22.34
CA GLU A 147 3.76 8.19 -22.92
C GLU A 147 3.77 7.68 -24.37
N GLU A 148 4.61 8.28 -25.21
CA GLU A 148 4.77 7.85 -26.61
C GLU A 148 5.52 6.52 -26.73
N ASP A 149 6.40 6.23 -25.78
CA ASP A 149 7.18 4.99 -25.69
C ASP A 149 7.32 4.61 -24.21
N THR A 150 6.66 3.51 -23.81
CA THR A 150 6.70 3.04 -22.42
C THR A 150 8.11 2.58 -22.04
N SER A 151 8.91 2.06 -22.97
CA SER A 151 10.28 1.60 -22.66
C SER A 151 11.20 2.75 -22.26
N ILE A 152 11.10 3.89 -22.94
CA ILE A 152 11.87 5.10 -22.59
C ILE A 152 11.44 5.60 -21.21
N TRP A 153 10.13 5.64 -20.97
CA TRP A 153 9.59 6.04 -19.67
C TRP A 153 10.07 5.11 -18.55
N LEU A 154 9.96 3.79 -18.69
CA LEU A 154 10.42 2.80 -17.69
C LEU A 154 11.92 2.93 -17.39
N ASN A 155 12.76 3.12 -18.42
CA ASN A 155 14.20 3.36 -18.21
C ASN A 155 14.45 4.64 -17.38
N ASN A 156 13.57 5.65 -17.47
CA ASN A 156 13.63 6.85 -16.64
C ASN A 156 12.99 6.66 -15.25
N GLN A 157 12.30 5.55 -15.00
CA GLN A 157 11.71 5.20 -13.69
C GLN A 157 12.62 4.31 -12.82
N GLY A 158 13.85 4.02 -13.26
CA GLY A 158 14.82 3.22 -12.50
C GLY A 158 15.08 1.83 -13.07
N PHE A 159 14.35 1.41 -14.10
CA PHE A 159 14.72 0.23 -14.89
C PHE A 159 15.90 0.53 -15.82
N VAL A 160 16.57 -0.51 -16.30
CA VAL A 160 17.65 -0.41 -17.28
C VAL A 160 17.45 -1.41 -18.41
N ASN A 161 17.99 -1.09 -19.59
CA ASN A 161 17.96 -1.93 -20.80
C ASN A 161 16.56 -2.37 -21.23
N VAL A 162 15.51 -1.64 -20.85
CA VAL A 162 14.16 -1.90 -21.34
C VAL A 162 14.11 -1.57 -22.84
N LYS A 163 13.66 -2.52 -23.64
CA LYS A 163 13.70 -2.45 -25.10
C LYS A 163 12.39 -1.89 -25.65
N SER A 164 12.51 -1.03 -26.65
CA SER A 164 11.37 -0.53 -27.45
C SER A 164 10.90 -1.61 -28.44
N ALA A 165 10.43 -2.73 -27.90
CA ALA A 165 10.11 -3.96 -28.64
C ALA A 165 9.07 -4.81 -27.89
N GLY A 166 8.75 -5.98 -28.44
CA GLY A 166 7.81 -6.93 -27.85
C GLY A 166 8.42 -7.75 -26.73
N TYR A 167 7.67 -7.93 -25.64
CA TYR A 167 8.01 -8.79 -24.52
C TYR A 167 7.02 -9.95 -24.44
N TRP A 168 7.54 -11.16 -24.25
CA TRP A 168 6.70 -12.33 -24.06
C TRP A 168 5.97 -12.29 -22.72
N SER A 169 4.70 -12.66 -22.73
CA SER A 169 3.99 -13.08 -21.51
C SER A 169 3.90 -14.62 -21.43
N SER A 170 3.62 -15.15 -20.24
CA SER A 170 3.35 -16.58 -20.03
C SER A 170 1.97 -17.03 -20.52
N SER A 171 1.09 -16.09 -20.91
CA SER A 171 -0.27 -16.38 -21.34
C SER A 171 -0.31 -16.93 -22.77
N THR A 172 -0.85 -18.12 -22.95
CA THR A 172 -1.09 -18.70 -24.29
C THR A 172 -2.25 -17.95 -24.96
N TYR A 173 -2.15 -17.71 -26.26
CA TYR A 173 -3.19 -17.05 -27.06
C TYR A 173 -4.09 -18.10 -27.70
N GLY A 174 -5.39 -18.04 -27.41
CA GLY A 174 -6.41 -18.89 -28.04
C GLY A 174 -6.34 -20.36 -27.65
N ASP A 175 -7.15 -21.16 -28.34
CA ASP A 175 -7.23 -22.62 -28.17
C ASP A 175 -6.09 -23.36 -28.89
N ALA A 176 -5.41 -22.67 -29.81
CA ALA A 176 -4.26 -23.17 -30.56
C ALA A 176 -2.96 -22.83 -29.82
N ASN A 177 -2.35 -23.84 -29.22
CA ASN A 177 -1.05 -23.84 -28.53
C ASN A 177 0.15 -23.27 -29.31
N THR A 178 -0.04 -22.68 -30.49
CA THR A 178 0.97 -22.11 -31.38
C THR A 178 1.28 -20.65 -31.12
N CYS A 179 0.42 -19.92 -30.41
CA CYS A 179 0.61 -18.49 -30.15
C CYS A 179 0.65 -18.16 -28.65
N ALA A 180 1.35 -17.09 -28.30
CA ALA A 180 1.36 -16.49 -26.96
C ALA A 180 1.11 -14.99 -27.07
N TRP A 181 0.64 -14.39 -25.97
CA TRP A 181 0.46 -12.95 -25.88
C TRP A 181 1.82 -12.26 -25.73
N ASP A 182 2.04 -11.22 -26.54
CA ASP A 182 3.13 -10.26 -26.36
C ASP A 182 2.59 -8.87 -26.01
N ILE A 183 3.42 -8.08 -25.32
CA ILE A 183 3.20 -6.64 -25.17
C ILE A 183 4.36 -5.89 -25.82
N PHE A 184 4.03 -5.02 -26.77
CA PHE A 184 5.01 -4.17 -27.45
C PHE A 184 5.24 -2.89 -26.66
N MET A 185 6.38 -2.74 -25.98
CA MET A 185 6.63 -1.62 -25.05
C MET A 185 6.68 -0.25 -25.75
N TRP A 186 7.05 -0.22 -27.03
CA TRP A 186 7.01 1.01 -27.81
C TRP A 186 5.58 1.53 -28.00
N SER A 187 4.70 0.65 -28.48
CA SER A 187 3.39 1.05 -28.97
C SER A 187 2.26 0.63 -28.05
N ALA A 188 2.51 -0.11 -26.98
CA ALA A 188 1.55 -0.71 -26.05
C ALA A 188 0.50 -1.64 -26.68
N HIS A 189 0.82 -2.31 -27.80
CA HIS A 189 -0.08 -3.32 -28.37
C HIS A 189 -0.07 -4.58 -27.53
N LEU A 190 -1.25 -5.20 -27.40
CA LEU A 190 -1.41 -6.55 -26.88
C LEU A 190 -1.97 -7.41 -28.01
N ILE A 191 -1.19 -8.38 -28.51
CA ILE A 191 -1.57 -9.22 -29.65
C ILE A 191 -1.03 -10.65 -29.50
N GLY A 192 -1.65 -11.60 -30.20
CA GLY A 192 -1.16 -12.97 -30.30
C GLY A 192 -0.04 -13.12 -31.31
N ARG A 193 1.06 -13.78 -30.93
CA ARG A 193 2.22 -14.02 -31.78
C ARG A 193 2.63 -15.47 -31.76
N GLN A 194 3.13 -15.97 -32.88
CA GLN A 194 3.58 -17.35 -32.99
C GLN A 194 4.75 -17.59 -32.04
N LYS A 195 4.67 -18.67 -31.25
CA LYS A 195 5.67 -19.05 -30.23
C LYS A 195 7.06 -19.36 -30.82
N ASN A 196 7.13 -19.64 -32.12
CA ASN A 196 8.36 -19.85 -32.88
C ASN A 196 8.93 -18.56 -33.49
N ASN A 197 8.44 -17.39 -33.10
CA ASN A 197 9.09 -16.12 -33.43
C ASN A 197 10.12 -15.76 -32.34
N GLY A 198 11.35 -15.45 -32.75
CA GLY A 198 12.47 -15.18 -31.85
C GLY A 198 12.65 -13.72 -31.48
N ASP A 199 11.84 -12.79 -32.01
CA ASP A 199 12.05 -11.34 -31.90
C ASP A 199 11.55 -10.70 -30.58
N TYR A 200 11.41 -11.46 -29.50
CA TYR A 200 10.78 -10.99 -28.26
C TYR A 200 11.64 -11.20 -27.01
N TYR A 201 11.53 -10.26 -26.09
CA TYR A 201 12.34 -10.17 -24.89
C TYR A 201 11.67 -10.83 -23.68
N VAL A 202 12.48 -11.17 -22.68
CA VAL A 202 12.07 -11.84 -21.44
C VAL A 202 12.28 -10.89 -20.27
N TRP A 203 11.22 -10.60 -19.53
CA TRP A 203 11.31 -9.77 -18.33
C TRP A 203 10.85 -10.56 -17.10
N PRO A 204 11.79 -11.06 -16.28
CA PRO A 204 11.45 -11.82 -15.09
C PRO A 204 10.68 -10.95 -14.07
N VAL A 205 9.58 -11.50 -13.57
CA VAL A 205 8.79 -10.93 -12.49
C VAL A 205 8.69 -11.92 -11.34
N ARG A 206 8.45 -11.42 -10.14
CA ARG A 206 8.17 -12.21 -8.94
C ARG A 206 6.93 -11.65 -8.28
N SER A 207 6.25 -12.53 -7.55
CA SER A 207 5.07 -12.13 -6.79
C SER A 207 5.44 -11.05 -5.76
N GLY A 208 4.64 -9.99 -5.75
CA GLY A 208 4.62 -8.99 -4.71
C GLY A 208 3.87 -9.44 -3.47
N GLN A 209 4.02 -8.73 -2.35
CA GLN A 209 3.22 -8.90 -1.13
C GLN A 209 1.77 -8.40 -1.32
N CYS A 210 1.05 -8.89 -2.31
CA CYS A 210 -0.39 -8.63 -2.42
C CYS A 210 -1.12 -9.35 -1.26
N GLY A 211 -1.53 -8.59 -0.25
CA GLY A 211 -2.53 -9.02 0.72
C GLY A 211 -2.05 -9.52 2.09
N GLU A 212 -0.75 -9.50 2.44
CA GLU A 212 -0.31 -9.97 3.78
C GLU A 212 0.52 -9.00 4.62
N VAL A 213 1.15 -7.96 4.07
CA VAL A 213 1.82 -6.91 4.86
C VAL A 213 2.00 -5.67 3.97
N ASP A 214 1.55 -4.51 4.45
CA ASP A 214 1.74 -3.16 3.88
C ASP A 214 1.09 -2.78 2.52
N ASN A 215 0.00 -2.01 2.57
CA ASN A 215 -0.32 -0.83 1.74
C ASN A 215 -0.14 -0.80 0.20
N PHE A 216 -0.26 -1.91 -0.56
CA PHE A 216 -0.30 -1.84 -2.04
C PHE A 216 -1.67 -1.38 -2.58
N ALA A 217 -1.64 -0.62 -3.68
CA ALA A 217 -2.80 0.09 -4.19
C ALA A 217 -3.76 -0.78 -5.03
N ILE A 218 -3.26 -1.79 -5.76
CA ILE A 218 -4.08 -2.76 -6.51
C ILE A 218 -3.52 -4.19 -6.48
N CYS A 219 -4.40 -5.18 -6.62
CA CYS A 219 -4.05 -6.57 -6.93
C CYS A 219 -4.46 -6.88 -8.37
N LEU A 220 -3.58 -7.51 -9.16
CA LEU A 220 -3.89 -7.89 -10.54
C LEU A 220 -4.65 -9.23 -10.57
N PRO A 221 -5.62 -9.40 -11.49
CA PRO A 221 -6.39 -10.63 -11.58
C PRO A 221 -5.63 -11.71 -12.37
N GLN A 222 -5.99 -12.97 -12.13
CA GLN A 222 -5.72 -14.04 -13.08
C GLN A 222 -6.30 -13.70 -14.46
N THR A 223 -5.72 -14.26 -15.52
CA THR A 223 -6.12 -13.97 -16.91
C THR A 223 -7.38 -14.71 -17.37
N GLY A 224 -7.84 -15.68 -16.56
CA GLY A 224 -8.91 -16.63 -16.90
C GLY A 224 -8.41 -17.89 -17.58
N GLN A 225 -7.13 -17.95 -17.99
CA GLN A 225 -6.53 -19.16 -18.57
C GLN A 225 -6.53 -20.31 -17.55
N THR A 226 -7.14 -21.45 -17.90
CA THR A 226 -7.24 -22.62 -17.02
C THR A 226 -6.56 -23.86 -17.59
N HIS A 227 -6.28 -23.86 -18.90
CA HIS A 227 -5.60 -24.96 -19.56
C HIS A 227 -4.11 -24.68 -19.74
N SER A 228 -3.26 -25.46 -19.07
CA SER A 228 -1.81 -25.41 -19.23
C SER A 228 -1.36 -26.31 -20.38
N TYR A 229 -0.48 -25.79 -21.23
CA TYR A 229 0.13 -26.49 -22.35
C TYR A 229 1.60 -26.85 -22.09
N VAL A 230 2.27 -26.12 -21.20
CA VAL A 230 3.66 -26.37 -20.78
C VAL A 230 3.88 -25.84 -19.36
N GLU A 231 4.80 -26.45 -18.61
CA GLU A 231 5.22 -25.96 -17.30
C GLU A 231 5.74 -24.52 -17.38
N GLY A 232 5.39 -23.70 -16.37
CA GLY A 232 5.75 -22.28 -16.31
C GLY A 232 4.85 -21.34 -17.12
N ASP A 233 3.88 -21.87 -17.90
CA ASP A 233 2.86 -21.04 -18.54
C ASP A 233 1.81 -20.51 -17.54
N ASP A 234 0.98 -19.58 -18.01
CA ASP A 234 0.04 -18.84 -17.16
C ASP A 234 -0.98 -19.74 -16.44
N ALA A 235 -1.49 -20.79 -17.10
CA ALA A 235 -2.37 -21.76 -16.44
C ALA A 235 -1.65 -22.74 -15.51
N ALA A 236 -0.34 -22.94 -15.65
CA ALA A 236 0.45 -23.70 -14.68
C ALA A 236 0.66 -22.91 -13.38
N ILE A 237 0.80 -21.58 -13.47
CA ILE A 237 1.11 -20.71 -12.34
C ILE A 237 -0.14 -20.09 -11.70
N LEU A 238 -1.13 -19.73 -12.52
CA LEU A 238 -2.35 -19.03 -12.11
C LEU A 238 -2.06 -17.77 -11.29
N ALA A 239 -1.10 -16.96 -11.76
CA ALA A 239 -0.67 -15.75 -11.07
C ALA A 239 -1.79 -14.69 -11.01
N GLY A 240 -1.95 -14.06 -9.84
CA GLY A 240 -2.93 -13.02 -9.59
C GLY A 240 -4.14 -13.49 -8.78
N VAL A 241 -5.09 -12.58 -8.58
CA VAL A 241 -6.32 -12.82 -7.83
C VAL A 241 -7.29 -13.66 -8.66
N ALA A 242 -7.74 -14.77 -8.10
CA ALA A 242 -8.74 -15.63 -8.71
C ALA A 242 -10.07 -14.87 -8.95
N TRP A 243 -10.75 -15.21 -10.04
CA TRP A 243 -12.04 -14.60 -10.35
C TRP A 243 -13.13 -15.04 -9.37
N PRO A 244 -14.06 -14.15 -9.00
CA PRO A 244 -15.25 -14.56 -8.27
C PRO A 244 -16.14 -15.46 -9.13
N ASP A 245 -16.89 -16.33 -8.47
CA ASP A 245 -17.91 -17.18 -9.08
C ASP A 245 -19.28 -16.88 -8.44
N PRO A 246 -20.23 -16.25 -9.18
CA PRO A 246 -20.14 -15.89 -10.59
C PRO A 246 -19.27 -14.64 -10.82
N ARG A 247 -18.61 -14.56 -11.99
CA ARG A 247 -17.84 -13.37 -12.40
C ARG A 247 -18.76 -12.18 -12.69
N PHE A 248 -19.87 -12.42 -13.38
CA PHE A 248 -20.82 -11.39 -13.77
C PHE A 248 -22.17 -11.63 -13.11
N THR A 249 -22.84 -10.55 -12.71
CA THR A 249 -24.17 -10.58 -12.11
C THR A 249 -25.11 -9.69 -12.90
N ASP A 250 -26.18 -10.29 -13.45
CA ASP A 250 -27.28 -9.54 -14.05
C ASP A 250 -28.11 -8.89 -12.95
N ASN A 251 -28.19 -7.56 -12.98
CA ASN A 251 -28.90 -6.78 -11.97
C ASN A 251 -30.42 -6.72 -12.23
N GLY A 252 -30.89 -7.25 -13.37
CA GLY A 252 -32.31 -7.22 -13.74
C GLY A 252 -32.83 -5.84 -14.19
N ASP A 253 -31.93 -4.87 -14.36
CA ASP A 253 -32.20 -3.50 -14.80
C ASP A 253 -31.50 -3.14 -16.13
N GLU A 254 -31.17 -4.17 -16.94
CA GLU A 254 -30.36 -4.06 -18.16
C GLU A 254 -28.90 -3.63 -17.91
N THR A 255 -28.41 -3.78 -16.69
CA THR A 255 -26.98 -3.67 -16.35
C THR A 255 -26.39 -4.98 -15.85
N ILE A 256 -25.08 -5.15 -16.05
CA ILE A 256 -24.29 -6.28 -15.55
C ILE A 256 -23.21 -5.74 -14.59
N THR A 257 -23.18 -6.26 -13.37
CA THR A 257 -22.05 -6.05 -12.44
C THR A 257 -20.94 -7.05 -12.74
N ASP A 258 -19.72 -6.58 -12.98
CA ASP A 258 -18.52 -7.41 -12.96
C ASP A 258 -18.02 -7.53 -11.51
N ASN A 259 -18.26 -8.67 -10.86
CA ASN A 259 -17.88 -8.90 -9.47
C ASN A 259 -16.36 -8.86 -9.25
N LEU A 260 -15.56 -9.01 -10.30
CA LEU A 260 -14.10 -8.93 -10.21
C LEU A 260 -13.65 -7.48 -9.97
N THR A 261 -14.09 -6.55 -10.81
CA THR A 261 -13.66 -5.14 -10.78
C THR A 261 -14.64 -4.24 -10.01
N GLY A 262 -15.84 -4.74 -9.77
CA GLY A 262 -16.99 -4.01 -9.27
C GLY A 262 -17.72 -3.22 -10.35
N LEU A 263 -17.11 -2.97 -11.52
CA LEU A 263 -17.65 -2.10 -12.56
C LEU A 263 -19.02 -2.57 -13.03
N ILE A 264 -19.89 -1.60 -13.35
CA ILE A 264 -21.23 -1.88 -13.87
C ILE A 264 -21.24 -1.51 -15.34
N TRP A 265 -21.68 -2.45 -16.17
CA TRP A 265 -21.69 -2.33 -17.61
C TRP A 265 -23.13 -2.33 -18.13
N ALA A 266 -23.39 -1.63 -19.23
CA ALA A 266 -24.66 -1.85 -19.93
C ALA A 266 -24.69 -3.29 -20.45
N LYS A 267 -25.81 -3.98 -20.24
CA LYS A 267 -26.00 -5.36 -20.69
C LYS A 267 -26.01 -5.48 -22.21
N ASN A 268 -26.47 -4.45 -22.91
CA ASN A 268 -26.41 -4.37 -24.36
C ASN A 268 -25.04 -3.84 -24.81
N GLY A 269 -24.25 -4.71 -25.43
CA GLY A 269 -22.95 -4.46 -26.07
C GLY A 269 -23.00 -3.63 -27.34
N ASN A 270 -24.17 -3.17 -27.77
CA ASN A 270 -24.31 -2.25 -28.89
C ASN A 270 -25.53 -1.35 -28.68
N PRO A 271 -25.53 -0.50 -27.62
CA PRO A 271 -26.70 0.30 -27.27
C PRO A 271 -26.99 1.39 -28.31
N PHE A 272 -25.98 1.78 -29.09
CA PHE A 272 -26.04 2.81 -30.12
C PHE A 272 -26.32 2.27 -31.55
N GLY A 273 -26.33 0.95 -31.73
CA GLY A 273 -26.79 0.23 -32.93
C GLY A 273 -25.76 0.05 -34.06
N ASN A 274 -25.00 1.07 -34.44
CA ASN A 274 -24.06 1.03 -35.57
C ASN A 274 -22.80 1.83 -35.28
N ALA A 275 -21.63 1.29 -35.60
CA ALA A 275 -20.29 1.89 -35.44
C ALA A 275 -20.22 3.42 -35.65
N LYS A 276 -19.42 4.09 -34.81
CA LYS A 276 -19.33 5.56 -34.73
C LYS A 276 -17.88 6.02 -34.75
N THR A 277 -17.68 7.29 -35.14
CA THR A 277 -16.39 7.94 -34.91
C THR A 277 -16.12 8.05 -33.41
N TRP A 278 -14.88 8.30 -33.05
CA TRP A 278 -14.50 8.35 -31.64
C TRP A 278 -15.19 9.51 -30.90
N GLN A 279 -15.23 10.70 -31.52
CA GLN A 279 -15.94 11.85 -30.95
C GLN A 279 -17.46 11.61 -30.86
N ASP A 280 -18.09 11.06 -31.90
CA ASP A 280 -19.53 10.74 -31.85
C ASP A 280 -19.86 9.73 -30.73
N THR A 281 -18.89 8.90 -30.35
CA THR A 281 -19.04 7.94 -29.26
C THR A 281 -19.03 8.62 -27.89
N LEU A 282 -18.10 9.56 -27.66
CA LEU A 282 -18.06 10.39 -26.45
C LEU A 282 -19.31 11.27 -26.32
N ASP A 283 -19.76 11.87 -27.43
CA ASP A 283 -20.99 12.67 -27.47
C ASP A 283 -22.22 11.81 -27.18
N TYR A 284 -22.24 10.58 -27.69
CA TYR A 284 -23.33 9.64 -27.43
C TYR A 284 -23.40 9.25 -25.95
N VAL A 285 -22.27 8.97 -25.30
CA VAL A 285 -22.20 8.72 -23.85
C VAL A 285 -22.76 9.93 -23.07
N SER A 286 -22.42 11.16 -23.47
CA SER A 286 -23.00 12.36 -22.87
C SER A 286 -24.53 12.42 -23.02
N SER A 287 -25.07 11.93 -24.14
CA SER A 287 -26.52 11.80 -24.35
C SER A 287 -27.19 10.71 -23.49
N LEU A 288 -26.46 9.61 -23.21
CA LEU A 288 -26.93 8.58 -22.26
C LEU A 288 -27.11 9.19 -20.87
N ASN A 289 -26.15 10.00 -20.43
CA ASN A 289 -26.22 10.66 -19.13
C ASN A 289 -27.34 11.68 -19.06
N ALA A 290 -27.50 12.51 -20.09
CA ALA A 290 -28.57 13.50 -20.17
C ALA A 290 -29.98 12.86 -20.14
N SER A 291 -30.12 11.62 -20.61
CA SER A 291 -31.38 10.89 -20.68
C SER A 291 -31.65 9.98 -19.48
N ASN A 292 -30.73 9.93 -18.49
CA ASN A 292 -30.74 8.94 -17.41
C ASN A 292 -30.88 7.51 -17.97
N TYR A 293 -30.05 7.15 -18.95
CA TYR A 293 -30.08 5.85 -19.59
C TYR A 293 -29.99 4.71 -18.56
N LEU A 294 -30.96 3.79 -18.62
CA LEU A 294 -31.14 2.69 -17.66
C LEU A 294 -31.29 3.15 -16.20
N GLY A 295 -31.73 4.39 -15.97
CA GLY A 295 -31.86 4.98 -14.63
C GLY A 295 -30.58 5.62 -14.09
N TYR A 296 -29.50 5.67 -14.87
CA TYR A 296 -28.19 6.17 -14.45
C TYR A 296 -27.69 7.32 -15.34
N ASN A 297 -26.85 8.19 -14.79
CA ASN A 297 -26.33 9.38 -15.48
C ASN A 297 -24.82 9.61 -15.31
N ASP A 298 -24.11 8.54 -14.95
CA ASP A 298 -22.68 8.46 -14.70
C ASP A 298 -21.99 7.47 -15.64
N TRP A 299 -22.57 7.22 -16.82
CA TRP A 299 -21.96 6.43 -17.87
C TRP A 299 -20.75 7.13 -18.47
N TYR A 300 -19.70 6.38 -18.76
CA TYR A 300 -18.54 6.84 -19.51
C TYR A 300 -18.07 5.77 -20.50
N LEU A 301 -17.26 6.20 -21.47
CA LEU A 301 -16.55 5.29 -22.38
C LEU A 301 -15.38 4.68 -21.58
N PRO A 302 -15.30 3.34 -21.41
CA PRO A 302 -14.23 2.71 -20.63
C PRO A 302 -12.86 3.12 -21.15
N ASN A 303 -11.91 3.30 -20.24
CA ASN A 303 -10.51 3.40 -20.65
C ASN A 303 -9.98 2.02 -21.07
N ARG A 304 -8.76 1.99 -21.61
CA ARG A 304 -8.13 0.76 -22.10
C ARG A 304 -8.08 -0.34 -21.03
N ASN A 305 -7.77 -0.01 -19.78
CA ASN A 305 -7.64 -0.99 -18.70
C ASN A 305 -9.01 -1.60 -18.34
N GLU A 306 -10.05 -0.79 -18.27
CA GLU A 306 -11.42 -1.23 -17.97
C GLU A 306 -11.95 -2.17 -19.05
N LEU A 307 -11.81 -1.82 -20.33
CA LEU A 307 -12.33 -2.66 -21.41
C LEU A 307 -11.56 -3.97 -21.55
N VAL A 308 -10.22 -3.94 -21.41
CA VAL A 308 -9.39 -5.15 -21.41
C VAL A 308 -9.72 -6.06 -20.23
N SER A 309 -10.13 -5.49 -19.08
CA SER A 309 -10.48 -6.29 -17.92
C SER A 309 -11.61 -7.28 -18.19
N LEU A 310 -12.51 -7.00 -19.15
CA LEU A 310 -13.60 -7.89 -19.54
C LEU A 310 -13.13 -9.16 -20.24
N LEU A 311 -11.92 -9.20 -20.79
CA LEU A 311 -11.46 -10.33 -21.60
C LEU A 311 -11.24 -11.60 -20.75
N ASN A 312 -11.38 -12.75 -21.40
CA ASN A 312 -10.99 -14.05 -20.87
C ASN A 312 -10.01 -14.70 -21.83
N VAL A 313 -8.76 -14.84 -21.39
CA VAL A 313 -7.68 -15.39 -22.22
C VAL A 313 -7.95 -16.83 -22.66
N ASP A 314 -8.68 -17.62 -21.86
CA ASP A 314 -9.06 -19.01 -22.18
C ASP A 314 -10.18 -19.13 -23.23
N LYS A 315 -10.82 -18.01 -23.57
CA LYS A 315 -11.98 -17.94 -24.47
C LYS A 315 -11.78 -16.90 -25.57
N ILE A 316 -10.53 -16.49 -25.77
CA ILE A 316 -10.21 -15.24 -26.46
C ILE A 316 -10.46 -15.28 -27.96
N ASP A 317 -10.37 -16.47 -28.58
CA ASP A 317 -10.71 -16.70 -30.00
C ASP A 317 -12.20 -16.45 -30.32
N GLN A 318 -13.04 -16.36 -29.27
CA GLN A 318 -14.45 -16.02 -29.38
C GLN A 318 -14.90 -15.17 -28.17
N ALA A 319 -14.15 -14.12 -27.85
CA ALA A 319 -14.39 -13.29 -26.66
C ALA A 319 -15.84 -12.75 -26.62
N TRP A 320 -16.34 -12.27 -27.77
CA TRP A 320 -17.73 -11.84 -27.94
C TRP A 320 -18.75 -12.94 -27.62
N HIS A 321 -18.47 -14.19 -27.97
CA HIS A 321 -19.40 -15.30 -27.76
C HIS A 321 -19.46 -15.65 -26.28
N TRP A 322 -18.28 -15.78 -25.65
CA TRP A 322 -18.17 -16.10 -24.24
C TRP A 322 -18.85 -15.03 -23.37
N ILE A 323 -18.56 -13.74 -23.56
CA ILE A 323 -19.14 -12.69 -22.71
C ILE A 323 -20.67 -12.59 -22.86
N ASN A 324 -21.23 -12.90 -24.03
CA ASN A 324 -22.68 -12.99 -24.21
C ASN A 324 -23.28 -14.20 -23.46
N ILE A 325 -22.55 -15.32 -23.34
CA ILE A 325 -22.98 -16.46 -22.50
C ILE A 325 -23.00 -16.08 -21.01
N GLU A 326 -22.07 -15.23 -20.58
CA GLU A 326 -21.97 -14.73 -19.20
C GLU A 326 -23.05 -13.68 -18.84
N GLY A 327 -23.97 -13.36 -19.76
CA GLY A 327 -25.15 -12.54 -19.47
C GLY A 327 -25.22 -11.22 -20.24
N PHE A 328 -24.14 -10.80 -20.91
CA PHE A 328 -24.21 -9.68 -21.86
C PHE A 328 -25.06 -10.07 -23.08
N THR A 329 -25.46 -9.05 -23.85
CA THR A 329 -26.22 -9.23 -25.09
C THR A 329 -25.64 -8.33 -26.17
N ASN A 330 -25.77 -8.72 -27.45
CA ASN A 330 -25.31 -7.92 -28.59
C ASN A 330 -23.84 -7.46 -28.53
N VAL A 331 -22.96 -8.16 -27.82
CA VAL A 331 -21.52 -7.99 -28.00
C VAL A 331 -21.14 -8.68 -29.31
N TRP A 332 -20.58 -7.94 -30.26
CA TRP A 332 -20.24 -8.46 -31.60
C TRP A 332 -18.75 -8.73 -31.73
N SER A 333 -18.38 -9.57 -32.71
CA SER A 333 -16.99 -9.92 -33.07
C SER A 333 -16.28 -8.76 -33.79
N LEU A 334 -16.31 -7.56 -33.23
CA LEU A 334 -15.79 -6.32 -33.81
C LEU A 334 -15.04 -5.52 -32.75
N ASP A 335 -14.48 -4.39 -33.15
CA ASP A 335 -13.70 -3.54 -32.28
C ASP A 335 -14.56 -2.57 -31.47
N TYR A 336 -14.15 -2.31 -30.24
CA TYR A 336 -14.81 -1.42 -29.31
C TYR A 336 -13.88 -0.28 -28.92
N TRP A 337 -14.36 0.96 -29.01
CA TRP A 337 -13.59 2.12 -28.62
C TRP A 337 -13.30 2.11 -27.13
N THR A 338 -12.15 2.67 -26.77
CA THR A 338 -11.83 3.10 -25.40
C THR A 338 -11.71 4.62 -25.37
N SER A 339 -11.77 5.23 -24.19
CA SER A 339 -11.56 6.68 -24.01
C SER A 339 -10.08 7.09 -24.04
N THR A 340 -9.16 6.13 -24.19
CA THR A 340 -7.71 6.37 -24.17
C THR A 340 -7.20 6.72 -25.57
N THR A 341 -6.59 7.89 -25.71
CA THR A 341 -5.89 8.31 -26.95
C THR A 341 -4.60 7.50 -27.16
N TYR A 342 -4.24 7.20 -28.41
CA TYR A 342 -2.95 6.59 -28.72
C TYR A 342 -1.85 7.65 -28.70
N SER A 343 -0.98 7.61 -27.68
CA SER A 343 -0.01 8.68 -27.44
C SER A 343 1.04 8.84 -28.53
N PHE A 344 1.44 7.81 -29.26
CA PHE A 344 2.37 8.01 -30.39
C PHE A 344 1.73 8.83 -31.53
N ASN A 345 0.45 8.60 -31.85
CA ASN A 345 -0.28 9.35 -32.87
C ASN A 345 -1.68 9.72 -32.39
N LYS A 346 -1.83 10.98 -31.96
CA LYS A 346 -3.00 11.50 -31.24
C LYS A 346 -4.28 11.59 -32.10
N LYS A 347 -4.15 11.38 -33.42
CA LYS A 347 -5.27 11.19 -34.36
C LYS A 347 -5.95 9.83 -34.20
N PHE A 348 -5.36 8.93 -33.41
CA PHE A 348 -5.85 7.60 -33.15
C PHE A 348 -6.23 7.45 -31.68
N ALA A 349 -7.15 6.53 -31.41
CA ALA A 349 -7.54 6.11 -30.07
C ALA A 349 -7.42 4.59 -29.97
N TRP A 350 -7.30 4.10 -28.75
CA TRP A 350 -7.25 2.67 -28.46
C TRP A 350 -8.62 2.02 -28.63
N GLY A 351 -8.62 0.79 -29.14
CA GLY A 351 -9.77 -0.09 -29.17
C GLY A 351 -9.40 -1.53 -28.84
N VAL A 352 -10.40 -2.28 -28.40
CA VAL A 352 -10.29 -3.70 -28.05
C VAL A 352 -11.15 -4.51 -29.00
N SER A 353 -10.54 -5.48 -29.67
CA SER A 353 -11.24 -6.43 -30.52
C SER A 353 -11.92 -7.50 -29.67
N MET A 354 -13.25 -7.58 -29.76
CA MET A 354 -14.01 -8.69 -29.16
C MET A 354 -14.01 -9.95 -30.04
N ALA A 355 -13.37 -9.91 -31.22
CA ALA A 355 -13.15 -11.09 -32.04
C ALA A 355 -12.05 -11.98 -31.44
N ASP A 356 -10.98 -11.36 -30.95
CA ASP A 356 -9.71 -12.04 -30.71
C ASP A 356 -8.91 -11.47 -29.52
N GLY A 357 -9.48 -10.51 -28.79
CA GLY A 357 -8.89 -9.89 -27.61
C GLY A 357 -7.76 -8.90 -27.90
N SER A 358 -7.39 -8.68 -29.17
CA SER A 358 -6.30 -7.79 -29.50
C SER A 358 -6.61 -6.35 -29.09
N VAL A 359 -5.59 -5.65 -28.61
CA VAL A 359 -5.69 -4.24 -28.26
C VAL A 359 -4.80 -3.43 -29.17
N HIS A 360 -5.44 -2.64 -30.02
CA HIS A 360 -4.82 -1.91 -31.12
C HIS A 360 -5.48 -0.53 -31.27
N TYR A 361 -4.98 0.29 -32.21
CA TYR A 361 -5.50 1.65 -32.39
C TYR A 361 -6.34 1.80 -33.67
N GLY A 362 -7.32 2.71 -33.62
CA GLY A 362 -8.14 3.12 -34.76
C GLY A 362 -8.09 4.62 -34.97
N ASN A 363 -8.24 5.09 -36.21
CA ASN A 363 -8.28 6.53 -36.50
C ASN A 363 -9.59 7.12 -35.97
N LYS A 364 -9.51 8.18 -35.16
CA LYS A 364 -10.66 8.82 -34.49
C LYS A 364 -11.74 9.28 -35.48
N ALA A 365 -11.37 9.61 -36.71
CA ALA A 365 -12.27 10.11 -37.74
C ALA A 365 -13.09 9.02 -38.45
N TYR A 366 -12.84 7.73 -38.20
CA TYR A 366 -13.52 6.63 -38.88
C TYR A 366 -14.49 5.89 -37.96
N ALA A 367 -15.66 5.58 -38.52
CA ALA A 367 -16.75 4.92 -37.81
C ALA A 367 -16.67 3.39 -37.93
N TYR A 368 -15.67 2.79 -37.28
CA TYR A 368 -15.44 1.35 -37.33
C TYR A 368 -15.66 0.61 -36.01
N TYR A 369 -15.68 1.34 -34.89
CA TYR A 369 -15.71 0.74 -33.57
C TYR A 369 -17.05 0.98 -32.87
N TYR A 370 -17.33 0.09 -31.93
CA TYR A 370 -18.52 0.05 -31.10
C TYR A 370 -18.29 0.61 -29.71
N LEU A 371 -19.38 0.79 -28.96
CA LEU A 371 -19.40 1.30 -27.60
C LEU A 371 -20.01 0.25 -26.69
N LEU A 372 -19.30 -0.05 -25.61
CA LEU A 372 -19.82 -0.74 -24.44
C LEU A 372 -19.63 0.23 -23.26
N PRO A 373 -20.68 1.00 -22.88
CA PRO A 373 -20.53 2.00 -21.85
C PRO A 373 -20.41 1.33 -20.48
N VAL A 374 -19.55 1.90 -19.67
CA VAL A 374 -19.30 1.47 -18.29
C VAL A 374 -19.67 2.60 -17.36
N ARG A 375 -20.00 2.25 -16.13
CA ARG A 375 -20.06 3.18 -15.02
C ARG A 375 -19.26 2.58 -13.88
N SER A 376 -18.70 3.46 -13.05
CA SER A 376 -17.86 3.03 -11.95
C SER A 376 -18.66 2.10 -11.05
N GLY A 377 -18.03 1.01 -10.65
CA GLY A 377 -18.60 -0.06 -9.82
C GLY A 377 -18.98 0.30 -8.40
N GLN A 378 -19.06 1.59 -8.12
CA GLN A 378 -19.50 2.09 -6.85
C GLN A 378 -20.98 2.45 -7.05
N ALA A 379 -21.85 1.85 -6.24
CA ALA A 379 -22.98 2.60 -5.71
C ALA A 379 -22.45 4.00 -5.41
N VAL A 380 -23.07 5.04 -5.98
CA VAL A 380 -22.76 6.44 -5.76
C VAL A 380 -22.09 6.58 -4.39
N VAL A 381 -20.76 6.77 -4.32
CA VAL A 381 -20.14 7.10 -3.04
C VAL A 381 -20.43 8.58 -2.84
N SER A 382 -21.70 8.86 -2.58
CA SER A 382 -22.14 10.15 -2.11
C SER A 382 -21.45 10.40 -0.75
N GLY A 383 -21.08 9.38 0.02
CA GLY A 383 -20.48 9.56 1.34
C GLY A 383 -19.09 10.22 1.40
N PRO A 384 -18.74 10.76 2.58
CA PRO A 384 -17.39 11.21 2.89
C PRO A 384 -16.39 10.03 2.79
N ALA A 385 -15.09 10.28 2.87
CA ALA A 385 -14.08 9.24 3.00
C ALA A 385 -13.11 9.60 4.11
N VAL A 386 -13.06 8.82 5.18
CA VAL A 386 -12.08 8.97 6.26
C VAL A 386 -10.85 8.14 5.93
N VAL A 387 -9.68 8.77 5.86
CA VAL A 387 -8.42 8.11 5.45
C VAL A 387 -7.46 8.00 6.62
N GLU A 388 -7.32 9.05 7.42
CA GLU A 388 -6.34 9.11 8.51
C GLU A 388 -6.87 9.94 9.68
N VAL A 389 -6.36 9.65 10.89
CA VAL A 389 -6.59 10.43 12.10
C VAL A 389 -5.25 10.67 12.80
N ASN A 390 -4.94 11.92 13.17
CA ASN A 390 -3.69 12.28 13.83
C ASN A 390 -3.91 13.24 15.01
N PRO A 391 -3.46 12.91 16.24
CA PRO A 391 -2.91 11.61 16.63
C PRO A 391 -3.96 10.49 16.56
N ASN A 392 -3.52 9.27 16.23
CA ASN A 392 -4.37 8.08 16.12
C ASN A 392 -4.52 7.30 17.45
N SER A 393 -4.12 7.88 18.59
CA SER A 393 -4.27 7.26 19.90
C SER A 393 -4.33 8.27 21.04
N GLY A 394 -4.89 7.86 22.18
CA GLY A 394 -4.95 8.65 23.40
C GLY A 394 -5.14 7.78 24.65
N GLU A 395 -4.65 8.27 25.79
CA GLU A 395 -4.78 7.58 27.08
C GLU A 395 -6.16 7.82 27.71
N GLN A 396 -6.66 6.83 28.47
CA GLN A 396 -7.88 6.95 29.28
C GLN A 396 -7.88 8.22 30.16
N GLY A 397 -8.97 8.98 30.15
CA GLY A 397 -9.13 10.17 30.98
C GLY A 397 -8.54 11.46 30.38
N ASN A 398 -7.85 11.39 29.23
CA ASN A 398 -7.27 12.56 28.59
C ASN A 398 -8.27 13.26 27.67
N MET A 399 -8.01 14.56 27.48
CA MET A 399 -8.62 15.39 26.44
C MET A 399 -7.53 15.74 25.42
N LEU A 400 -7.86 15.63 24.13
CA LEU A 400 -6.93 15.94 23.05
C LEU A 400 -7.66 16.44 21.79
N ASP A 401 -6.95 17.21 20.99
CA ASP A 401 -7.40 17.62 19.66
C ASP A 401 -6.80 16.67 18.60
N VAL A 402 -7.62 16.31 17.62
CA VAL A 402 -7.28 15.38 16.54
C VAL A 402 -7.64 15.98 15.18
N THR A 403 -6.82 15.71 14.17
CA THR A 403 -7.09 16.02 12.77
C THR A 403 -7.52 14.74 12.05
N ILE A 404 -8.63 14.81 11.32
CA ILE A 404 -9.14 13.76 10.45
C ILE A 404 -8.90 14.19 9.01
N SER A 405 -8.14 13.39 8.26
CA SER A 405 -7.84 13.63 6.85
C SER A 405 -8.61 12.66 5.96
N GLY A 406 -9.03 13.13 4.78
CA GLY A 406 -9.89 12.36 3.91
C GLY A 406 -10.39 13.11 2.69
N ALA A 407 -11.61 12.82 2.25
CA ALA A 407 -12.25 13.49 1.13
C ALA A 407 -13.75 13.68 1.35
N ARG A 408 -14.33 14.66 0.64
CA ARG A 408 -15.76 15.00 0.62
C ARG A 408 -16.32 15.30 2.03
N PHE A 409 -15.58 16.05 2.84
CA PHE A 409 -16.02 16.49 4.18
C PHE A 409 -16.85 17.77 4.19
N THR A 410 -17.07 18.40 3.03
CA THR A 410 -17.97 19.54 2.92
C THR A 410 -19.33 19.18 3.54
N ASP A 411 -19.84 20.09 4.37
CA ASP A 411 -21.11 19.94 5.11
C ASP A 411 -21.18 18.75 6.09
N ALA A 412 -20.04 18.22 6.58
CA ALA A 412 -20.07 17.18 7.62
C ALA A 412 -20.89 17.60 8.85
N THR A 413 -21.79 16.71 9.29
CA THR A 413 -22.76 16.94 10.36
C THR A 413 -22.44 16.18 11.64
N ALA A 414 -21.61 15.13 11.58
CA ALA A 414 -21.15 14.41 12.76
C ALA A 414 -19.76 13.78 12.57
N VAL A 415 -19.06 13.63 13.68
CA VAL A 415 -17.83 12.84 13.85
C VAL A 415 -18.07 11.87 15.01
N SER A 416 -17.52 10.65 14.95
CA SER A 416 -17.56 9.68 16.04
C SER A 416 -16.25 8.93 16.15
N PHE A 417 -15.83 8.66 17.39
CA PHE A 417 -14.66 7.85 17.74
C PHE A 417 -15.08 6.56 18.48
N GLY A 418 -16.34 6.16 18.36
CA GLY A 418 -16.90 4.99 19.03
C GLY A 418 -17.05 5.14 20.54
N SER A 419 -17.40 4.03 21.20
CA SER A 419 -17.76 4.04 22.63
C SER A 419 -16.59 4.40 23.56
N GLY A 420 -16.88 5.19 24.60
CA GLY A 420 -15.88 5.65 25.58
C GLY A 420 -15.10 6.90 25.18
N ILE A 421 -15.44 7.52 24.04
CA ILE A 421 -14.87 8.80 23.60
C ILE A 421 -16.02 9.76 23.30
N GLU A 422 -16.00 10.92 23.94
CA GLU A 422 -16.94 12.02 23.73
C GLU A 422 -16.34 13.04 22.74
N ILE A 423 -17.16 13.51 21.79
CA ILE A 423 -16.79 14.60 20.87
C ILE A 423 -17.24 15.92 21.48
N ASN A 424 -16.29 16.72 21.97
CA ASN A 424 -16.58 18.02 22.57
C ASN A 424 -16.97 19.04 21.47
N SER A 425 -16.26 19.02 20.34
CA SER A 425 -16.49 19.88 19.18
C SER A 425 -15.78 19.34 17.94
N PHE A 426 -16.20 19.75 16.74
CA PHE A 426 -15.42 19.58 15.50
C PHE A 426 -15.65 20.73 14.52
N SER A 427 -14.70 20.96 13.61
CA SER A 427 -14.78 21.94 12.53
C SER A 427 -14.32 21.34 11.20
N VAL A 428 -15.08 21.57 10.14
CA VAL A 428 -14.67 21.25 8.76
C VAL A 428 -13.75 22.35 8.26
N ILE A 429 -12.49 22.01 7.99
CA ILE A 429 -11.46 22.96 7.53
C ILE A 429 -11.48 23.06 6.00
N SER A 430 -11.63 21.92 5.32
CA SER A 430 -11.73 21.82 3.88
C SER A 430 -12.54 20.59 3.48
N SER A 431 -12.74 20.35 2.18
CA SER A 431 -13.32 19.10 1.69
C SER A 431 -12.47 17.86 2.03
N THR A 432 -11.25 18.02 2.54
CA THR A 432 -10.32 16.92 2.85
C THR A 432 -9.84 16.90 4.31
N GLU A 433 -10.29 17.84 5.15
CA GLU A 433 -9.78 17.96 6.52
C GLU A 433 -10.86 18.42 7.52
N ILE A 434 -10.92 17.71 8.66
CA ILE A 434 -11.72 18.06 9.85
C ILE A 434 -10.79 18.11 11.06
N THR A 435 -11.00 19.06 11.97
CA THR A 435 -10.40 19.04 13.32
C THR A 435 -11.49 18.73 14.36
N ALA A 436 -11.20 17.89 15.34
CA ALA A 436 -12.13 17.54 16.42
C ALA A 436 -11.43 17.59 17.79
N SER A 437 -12.15 18.03 18.82
CA SER A 437 -11.71 17.98 20.21
C SER A 437 -12.45 16.85 20.93
N ILE A 438 -11.71 15.92 21.54
CA ILE A 438 -12.27 14.70 22.13
C ILE A 438 -11.89 14.52 23.60
N SER A 439 -12.77 13.88 24.38
CA SER A 439 -12.53 13.47 25.77
C SER A 439 -12.65 11.94 25.89
N ILE A 440 -11.62 11.27 26.42
CA ILE A 440 -11.62 9.81 26.61
C ILE A 440 -12.07 9.49 28.03
N ASP A 441 -13.06 8.61 28.19
CA ASP A 441 -13.53 8.20 29.52
C ASP A 441 -12.38 7.54 30.32
N PRO A 442 -12.16 7.92 31.60
CA PRO A 442 -11.13 7.32 32.45
C PRO A 442 -11.21 5.79 32.60
N PHE A 443 -12.36 5.19 32.30
CA PHE A 443 -12.64 3.76 32.36
C PHE A 443 -13.01 3.17 30.99
N ALA A 444 -12.81 3.91 29.89
CA ALA A 444 -13.05 3.40 28.53
C ALA A 444 -12.28 2.10 28.29
N ILE A 445 -12.92 1.07 27.74
CA ILE A 445 -12.23 -0.19 27.42
C ILE A 445 -11.11 0.10 26.41
N THR A 446 -9.89 -0.32 26.73
CA THR A 446 -8.71 -0.13 25.86
C THR A 446 -8.82 -0.92 24.57
N GLY A 447 -8.18 -0.44 23.51
CA GLY A 447 -8.19 -1.08 22.19
C GLY A 447 -8.62 -0.11 21.09
N THR A 448 -8.75 -0.64 19.89
CA THR A 448 -9.07 0.14 18.70
C THR A 448 -10.53 0.59 18.69
N ARG A 449 -10.77 1.67 17.94
CA ARG A 449 -12.07 2.27 17.66
C ARG A 449 -12.09 2.67 16.19
N ASP A 450 -13.25 2.49 15.57
CA ASP A 450 -13.51 3.02 14.26
C ASP A 450 -13.78 4.52 14.39
N VAL A 451 -13.27 5.30 13.44
CA VAL A 451 -13.52 6.74 13.38
C VAL A 451 -14.39 7.04 12.19
N SER A 452 -15.56 7.64 12.41
CA SER A 452 -16.51 7.92 11.34
C SER A 452 -16.84 9.39 11.19
N VAL A 453 -17.03 9.81 9.94
CA VAL A 453 -17.56 11.12 9.55
C VAL A 453 -18.88 10.92 8.82
N THR A 454 -19.87 11.74 9.16
CA THR A 454 -21.19 11.78 8.51
C THR A 454 -21.37 13.10 7.78
N THR A 455 -21.72 13.05 6.49
CA THR A 455 -22.19 14.19 5.69
C THR A 455 -23.64 13.92 5.23
N PRO A 456 -24.34 14.90 4.62
CA PRO A 456 -25.66 14.67 4.02
C PRO A 456 -25.65 13.55 2.99
N ASP A 457 -24.49 13.35 2.36
CA ASP A 457 -24.30 12.41 1.28
C ASP A 457 -23.90 10.99 1.77
N GLY A 458 -23.60 10.80 3.07
CA GLY A 458 -23.41 9.47 3.66
C GLY A 458 -22.51 9.44 4.90
N ILE A 459 -22.14 8.23 5.32
CA ILE A 459 -21.22 7.99 6.45
C ILE A 459 -20.02 7.19 5.93
N SER A 460 -18.82 7.59 6.33
CA SER A 460 -17.61 6.77 6.16
C SER A 460 -16.98 6.54 7.52
N ALA A 461 -16.48 5.32 7.73
CA ALA A 461 -15.72 4.93 8.90
C ALA A 461 -14.35 4.44 8.45
N LEU A 462 -13.30 4.85 9.16
CA LEU A 462 -11.97 4.27 9.13
C LEU A 462 -11.91 3.20 10.23
N PRO A 463 -11.92 1.90 9.87
CA PRO A 463 -11.82 0.84 10.83
C PRO A 463 -10.53 0.93 11.63
N ALA A 464 -10.61 0.76 12.95
CA ALA A 464 -9.46 0.88 13.85
C ALA A 464 -8.68 2.21 13.73
N GLY A 465 -9.32 3.29 13.29
CA GLY A 465 -8.69 4.60 13.08
C GLY A 465 -8.18 5.31 14.33
N PHE A 466 -8.59 4.89 15.53
CA PHE A 466 -8.10 5.45 16.79
C PHE A 466 -7.93 4.38 17.88
N SER A 467 -6.92 4.48 18.73
CA SER A 467 -6.67 3.52 19.83
C SER A 467 -6.73 4.17 21.21
N ILE A 468 -7.56 3.60 22.09
CA ILE A 468 -7.53 3.94 23.52
C ILE A 468 -6.48 3.08 24.20
N ILE A 469 -5.48 3.72 24.79
CA ILE A 469 -4.43 3.06 25.55
C ILE A 469 -4.63 3.30 27.05
N THR A 470 -4.16 2.36 27.88
CA THR A 470 -4.15 2.55 29.33
C THR A 470 -3.25 3.73 29.67
N VAL A 471 -3.60 4.48 30.72
CA VAL A 471 -2.66 5.42 31.35
C VAL A 471 -1.36 4.67 31.64
N THR A 472 -0.29 5.06 30.97
CA THR A 472 1.01 4.42 31.16
C THR A 472 1.58 4.90 32.50
N VAL A 473 1.22 4.23 33.60
CA VAL A 473 1.96 4.43 34.86
C VAL A 473 3.37 3.91 34.59
N PRO A 474 4.44 4.74 34.66
CA PRO A 474 5.79 4.27 34.41
C PRO A 474 6.06 3.04 35.28
N ALA A 475 6.59 1.98 34.67
CA ALA A 475 6.90 0.75 35.38
C ALA A 475 7.70 1.09 36.65
N LYS A 476 7.22 0.64 37.81
CA LYS A 476 7.92 0.83 39.09
C LYS A 476 9.26 0.08 39.01
N LEU A 477 10.34 0.76 38.66
CA LEU A 477 11.70 0.24 38.81
C LEU A 477 12.26 0.62 40.20
N PRO A 478 13.29 -0.08 40.68
CA PRO A 478 14.17 0.44 41.72
C PRO A 478 14.91 1.68 41.22
N ASP A 479 15.41 2.50 42.14
CA ASP A 479 16.20 3.71 41.85
C ASP A 479 17.08 3.97 43.06
N LEU A 480 18.34 3.55 43.01
CA LEU A 480 19.30 3.56 44.10
C LEU A 480 20.16 4.81 44.04
N ILE A 481 20.01 5.65 45.07
CA ILE A 481 20.90 6.79 45.27
C ILE A 481 21.79 6.58 46.49
N VAL A 482 23.01 7.12 46.44
CA VAL A 482 23.77 7.37 47.67
C VAL A 482 23.19 8.62 48.33
N GLN A 483 22.36 8.42 49.35
CA GLN A 483 21.72 9.51 50.07
C GLN A 483 22.74 10.35 50.85
N SER A 484 23.68 9.69 51.53
CA SER A 484 24.68 10.35 52.38
C SER A 484 25.96 9.55 52.51
N ILE A 485 27.07 10.25 52.75
CA ILE A 485 28.37 9.66 53.11
C ILE A 485 28.78 10.21 54.47
N ASN A 486 29.32 9.38 55.35
CA ASN A 486 29.83 9.75 56.67
C ASN A 486 31.10 8.97 57.00
N PHE A 487 31.89 9.47 57.95
CA PHE A 487 33.14 8.84 58.37
C PHE A 487 33.27 8.81 59.89
N GLN A 488 33.82 7.73 60.44
CA GLN A 488 34.16 7.61 61.85
C GLN A 488 35.67 7.43 62.02
N GLY A 489 36.27 8.27 62.86
CA GLY A 489 37.71 8.35 63.06
C GLY A 489 38.36 9.53 62.35
N LYS A 490 39.63 9.79 62.66
CA LYS A 490 40.41 10.87 62.05
C LYS A 490 41.27 10.29 60.94
N ALA A 491 41.07 10.76 59.70
CA ALA A 491 41.84 10.32 58.56
C ALA A 491 43.30 10.76 58.72
N LYS A 492 44.19 9.80 58.99
CA LYS A 492 45.64 9.98 59.07
C LYS A 492 46.32 8.80 58.42
N ASN A 493 47.40 9.03 57.68
CA ASN A 493 48.08 7.95 56.98
C ASN A 493 48.45 6.80 57.94
N GLY A 494 48.14 5.57 57.53
CA GLY A 494 48.31 4.34 58.31
C GLY A 494 47.24 4.04 59.37
N LYS A 495 46.36 5.00 59.72
CA LYS A 495 45.26 4.78 60.70
C LYS A 495 44.03 4.18 60.03
N LYS A 496 43.25 3.43 60.81
CA LYS A 496 41.96 2.88 60.37
C LYS A 496 40.84 3.88 60.64
N ILE A 497 40.01 4.14 59.65
CA ILE A 497 38.74 4.86 59.77
C ILE A 497 37.61 4.01 59.18
N THR A 498 36.37 4.32 59.54
CA THR A 498 35.19 3.67 58.93
C THR A 498 34.49 4.64 58.01
N LEU A 499 34.38 4.28 56.73
CA LEU A 499 33.55 4.94 55.74
C LEU A 499 32.13 4.37 55.82
N ILE A 500 31.13 5.24 55.73
CA ILE A 500 29.71 4.90 55.86
C ILE A 500 28.99 5.54 54.68
N ALA A 501 28.23 4.77 53.92
CA ALA A 501 27.31 5.26 52.89
C ALA A 501 25.89 4.82 53.22
N ASP A 502 24.96 5.76 53.24
CA ASP A 502 23.53 5.47 53.33
C ASP A 502 22.96 5.45 51.91
N VAL A 503 22.54 4.27 51.45
CA VAL A 503 21.93 4.06 50.14
C VAL A 503 20.42 4.04 50.30
N LYS A 504 19.70 4.73 49.43
CA LYS A 504 18.23 4.75 49.44
C LYS A 504 17.71 4.31 48.09
N ASN A 505 16.78 3.36 48.11
CA ASN A 505 15.95 3.09 46.96
C ASN A 505 14.80 4.10 46.94
N ILE A 506 14.90 5.15 46.12
CA ILE A 506 13.83 6.12 45.90
C ILE A 506 12.77 5.60 44.92
N GLY A 507 13.02 4.49 44.25
CA GLY A 507 12.07 3.75 43.44
C GLY A 507 11.00 3.05 44.29
N ASN A 508 9.96 2.56 43.62
CA ASN A 508 8.85 1.86 44.29
C ASN A 508 9.02 0.33 44.29
N LYS A 509 9.86 -0.24 43.43
CA LYS A 509 10.16 -1.68 43.39
C LYS A 509 11.41 -1.98 44.20
N SER A 510 11.47 -3.18 44.79
CA SER A 510 12.65 -3.60 45.56
C SER A 510 13.84 -3.77 44.63
N ALA A 511 14.98 -3.19 44.99
CA ALA A 511 16.26 -3.49 44.37
C ALA A 511 16.76 -4.85 44.90
N PRO A 512 17.22 -5.76 44.04
CA PRO A 512 17.97 -6.93 44.46
C PRO A 512 19.35 -6.53 45.01
N ASN A 513 20.07 -7.49 45.56
CA ASN A 513 21.40 -7.27 46.14
C ASN A 513 22.42 -6.79 45.08
N SER A 514 22.97 -5.60 45.31
CA SER A 514 24.04 -4.97 44.52
C SER A 514 25.26 -4.69 45.41
N SER A 515 26.19 -3.83 44.98
CA SER A 515 27.32 -3.38 45.80
C SER A 515 27.47 -1.87 45.91
N VAL A 516 28.25 -1.42 46.89
CA VAL A 516 28.77 -0.06 46.99
C VAL A 516 30.28 -0.12 46.97
N GLN A 517 30.90 0.58 46.02
CA GLN A 517 32.34 0.83 45.99
C GLN A 517 32.64 2.25 46.47
N PHE A 518 33.65 2.37 47.34
CA PHE A 518 34.17 3.66 47.78
C PHE A 518 35.41 4.03 46.97
N TYR A 519 35.61 5.31 46.69
CA TYR A 519 36.81 5.82 46.02
C TYR A 519 37.39 7.01 46.78
N LEU A 520 38.71 7.16 46.71
CA LEU A 520 39.42 8.38 47.09
C LEU A 520 39.70 9.19 45.82
N SER A 521 39.27 10.45 45.81
CA SER A 521 39.35 11.34 44.66
C SER A 521 39.98 12.69 45.01
N SER A 522 40.52 13.37 44.00
CA SER A 522 40.98 14.76 44.08
C SER A 522 39.89 15.78 43.75
N ASN A 523 38.73 15.37 43.23
CA ASN A 523 37.64 16.27 42.82
C ASN A 523 36.31 15.92 43.49
N ASN A 524 35.35 16.85 43.41
CA ASN A 524 34.02 16.73 43.99
C ASN A 524 32.95 16.37 42.93
N SER A 525 33.33 15.65 41.87
CA SER A 525 32.34 15.18 40.89
C SER A 525 31.60 13.96 41.44
N ASP A 526 30.31 13.88 41.14
CA ASP A 526 29.49 12.70 41.43
C ASP A 526 29.56 11.70 40.26
N THR A 527 30.79 11.43 39.80
CA THR A 527 31.14 10.50 38.71
C THR A 527 32.43 9.76 39.08
N VAL A 528 32.65 8.56 38.55
CA VAL A 528 33.94 7.85 38.68
C VAL A 528 34.80 8.11 37.45
N GLU A 529 36.01 8.63 37.65
CA GLU A 529 36.94 9.06 36.61
C GLU A 529 38.27 8.30 36.72
N GLY A 530 39.08 8.32 35.66
CA GLY A 530 40.36 7.57 35.60
C GLY A 530 41.41 7.93 36.66
N GLY A 531 41.21 9.01 37.43
CA GLY A 531 42.05 9.42 38.56
C GLY A 531 41.55 8.95 39.93
N ASP A 532 40.37 8.33 40.02
CA ASP A 532 39.75 7.92 41.27
C ASP A 532 40.30 6.57 41.75
N SER A 533 40.85 6.53 42.97
CA SER A 533 41.46 5.32 43.52
C SER A 533 40.46 4.51 44.36
N PRO A 534 40.17 3.24 44.04
CA PRO A 534 39.23 2.45 44.83
C PRO A 534 39.75 2.21 46.25
N VAL A 535 38.87 2.42 47.22
CA VAL A 535 39.12 2.21 48.64
C VAL A 535 38.47 0.89 49.06
N GLY A 536 39.30 -0.13 49.30
CA GLY A 536 38.83 -1.46 49.68
C GLY A 536 38.03 -2.16 48.58
N GLN A 537 37.46 -3.32 48.92
CA GLN A 537 36.60 -4.11 48.03
C GLN A 537 35.13 -3.67 48.12
N PRO A 538 34.32 -3.82 47.05
CA PRO A 538 32.92 -3.45 47.06
C PRO A 538 32.16 -4.16 48.19
N LYS A 539 31.20 -3.46 48.81
CA LYS A 539 30.38 -3.99 49.91
C LYS A 539 28.95 -4.22 49.44
N LYS A 540 28.43 -5.42 49.67
CA LYS A 540 27.07 -5.78 49.25
C LYS A 540 26.00 -5.02 50.02
N THR A 541 24.96 -4.57 49.30
CA THR A 541 23.84 -3.77 49.83
C THR A 541 22.77 -4.61 50.50
N GLY A 542 22.63 -5.88 50.11
CA GLY A 542 21.43 -6.67 50.33
C GLY A 542 20.25 -6.15 49.51
N ASN A 543 19.10 -6.80 49.60
CA ASN A 543 17.91 -6.33 48.90
C ASN A 543 17.35 -5.07 49.59
N ILE A 544 17.20 -3.96 48.84
CA ILE A 544 16.65 -2.71 49.37
C ILE A 544 15.22 -2.53 48.87
N LYS A 545 14.24 -2.67 49.75
CA LYS A 545 12.82 -2.43 49.42
C LYS A 545 12.60 -1.01 48.91
N GLY A 546 11.61 -0.82 48.03
CA GLY A 546 11.22 0.49 47.53
C GLY A 546 10.95 1.48 48.66
N LYS A 547 11.39 2.73 48.47
CA LYS A 547 11.34 3.82 49.46
C LYS A 547 12.08 3.55 50.79
N LYS A 548 12.90 2.50 50.89
CA LYS A 548 13.74 2.18 52.06
C LYS A 548 15.22 2.39 51.74
N GLY A 549 16.08 2.23 52.75
CA GLY A 549 17.52 2.36 52.58
C GLY A 549 18.32 1.35 53.38
N ALA A 550 19.62 1.30 53.11
CA ALA A 550 20.60 0.46 53.79
C ALA A 550 21.85 1.28 54.10
N THR A 551 22.50 0.98 55.24
CA THR A 551 23.75 1.64 55.65
C THR A 551 24.92 0.70 55.43
N ILE A 552 25.84 1.08 54.55
CA ILE A 552 27.00 0.30 54.15
C ILE A 552 28.25 0.85 54.82
N LYS A 553 29.02 -0.04 55.47
CA LYS A 553 30.21 0.34 56.22
C LYS A 553 31.45 -0.37 55.68
N LEU A 554 32.52 0.40 55.47
CA LEU A 554 33.83 -0.10 55.06
C LEU A 554 34.90 0.42 56.03
N THR A 555 35.74 -0.48 56.55
CA THR A 555 36.93 -0.06 57.32
C THR A 555 38.10 0.18 56.37
N TRP A 556 38.56 1.41 56.28
CA TRP A 556 39.70 1.82 55.46
C TRP A 556 40.92 2.09 56.32
N LYS A 557 42.03 1.38 56.05
CA LYS A 557 43.36 1.77 56.54
C LYS A 557 43.88 2.85 55.58
N VAL A 558 43.83 4.10 56.02
CA VAL A 558 44.18 5.26 55.20
C VAL A 558 45.59 5.10 54.65
N ASN A 559 45.71 5.14 53.34
CA ASN A 559 46.93 4.95 52.57
C ASN A 559 47.08 6.10 51.55
N ALA A 560 46.96 7.33 52.05
CA ALA A 560 47.03 8.55 51.25
C ALA A 560 47.97 9.55 51.92
N THR A 561 48.63 10.38 51.12
CA THR A 561 49.44 11.50 51.61
C THR A 561 48.55 12.54 52.32
N PRO A 562 49.09 13.35 53.25
CA PRO A 562 48.34 14.45 53.84
C PRO A 562 47.83 15.42 52.76
N GLY A 563 46.55 15.80 52.82
CA GLY A 563 45.92 16.62 51.79
C GLY A 563 44.40 16.69 51.89
N ALA A 564 43.80 17.52 51.05
CA ALA A 564 42.35 17.59 50.86
C ALA A 564 41.94 16.64 49.72
N TYR A 565 40.96 15.79 49.99
CA TYR A 565 40.43 14.79 49.08
C TYR A 565 38.91 14.73 49.18
N TYR A 566 38.30 13.89 48.37
CA TYR A 566 36.90 13.51 48.45
C TYR A 566 36.79 11.99 48.54
N ILE A 567 35.83 11.51 49.32
CA ILE A 567 35.36 10.12 49.25
C ILE A 567 34.13 10.10 48.37
N LYS A 568 34.18 9.31 47.30
CA LYS A 568 33.01 8.97 46.50
C LYS A 568 32.45 7.63 46.97
N ALA A 569 31.14 7.48 46.98
CA ALA A 569 30.49 6.19 47.07
C ALA A 569 29.61 6.02 45.85
N PHE A 570 29.72 4.87 45.19
CA PHE A 570 28.95 4.48 44.03
C PHE A 570 28.12 3.27 44.41
N CYS A 571 26.81 3.41 44.53
CA CYS A 571 25.92 2.26 44.70
C CYS A 571 25.59 1.63 43.35
N ASP A 572 25.42 0.32 43.35
CA ASP A 572 25.34 -0.49 42.14
C ASP A 572 26.53 -0.31 41.17
N ASP A 573 27.75 -0.32 41.72
CA ASP A 573 28.97 -0.08 40.93
C ASP A 573 29.20 -1.08 39.79
N GLY A 574 28.60 -2.28 39.89
CA GLY A 574 28.60 -3.31 38.85
C GLY A 574 27.52 -3.17 37.79
N ARG A 575 26.57 -2.22 37.94
CA ARG A 575 25.32 -2.14 37.16
C ARG A 575 24.52 -3.46 37.21
N ASP A 576 24.42 -4.03 38.40
CA ASP A 576 23.71 -5.29 38.65
C ASP A 576 22.18 -5.08 38.70
N VAL A 577 21.70 -3.85 38.87
CA VAL A 577 20.28 -3.48 38.99
C VAL A 577 19.89 -2.56 37.85
N THR A 578 18.87 -2.93 37.08
CA THR A 578 18.23 -1.99 36.14
C THR A 578 17.34 -1.03 36.91
N GLU A 579 17.67 0.26 36.85
CA GLU A 579 17.06 1.33 37.61
C GLU A 579 16.24 2.29 36.74
N SER A 580 15.40 3.14 37.35
CA SER A 580 14.69 4.18 36.59
C SER A 580 15.58 5.34 36.17
N ASP A 581 16.72 5.53 36.83
CA ASP A 581 17.74 6.53 36.48
C ASP A 581 19.12 6.01 36.86
N GLU A 582 19.89 5.59 35.86
CA GLU A 582 21.25 5.02 36.02
C GLU A 582 22.33 6.08 36.29
N ASN A 583 21.97 7.36 36.37
CA ASN A 583 22.92 8.48 36.44
C ASN A 583 22.97 9.16 37.82
N ASN A 584 22.24 8.65 38.82
CA ASN A 584 22.10 9.29 40.14
C ASN A 584 22.71 8.47 41.30
N ASN A 585 23.47 7.44 40.97
CA ASN A 585 23.97 6.41 41.89
C ASN A 585 25.26 6.78 42.65
N ILE A 586 25.85 7.95 42.36
CA ILE A 586 27.14 8.36 42.91
C ILE A 586 26.98 9.62 43.74
N LYS A 587 27.72 9.69 44.85
CA LYS A 587 27.86 10.91 45.63
C LYS A 587 29.27 11.07 46.14
N SER A 588 29.73 12.31 46.28
CA SER A 588 31.05 12.67 46.81
C SER A 588 30.93 13.44 48.13
N LYS A 589 31.94 13.32 49.00
CA LYS A 589 32.05 14.07 50.25
C LYS A 589 33.50 14.42 50.58
N PRO A 590 33.82 15.68 50.94
CA PRO A 590 35.18 16.07 51.28
C PRO A 590 35.72 15.36 52.53
N ILE A 591 37.02 15.06 52.51
CA ILE A 591 37.79 14.51 53.62
C ILE A 591 39.19 15.13 53.63
N THR A 592 39.72 15.44 54.82
CA THR A 592 41.11 15.89 54.98
C THR A 592 41.93 14.79 55.62
N VAL A 593 42.95 14.30 54.91
CA VAL A 593 43.95 13.38 55.44
C VAL A 593 45.04 14.21 56.14
N LYS A 594 45.26 13.95 57.43
CA LYS A 594 46.23 14.67 58.27
C LYS A 594 47.49 13.88 58.56
#